data_AF-A0A8D2B0X5-F1
#
_entry.id   AF-A0A8D2B0X5-F1
#
_cell.length_a   1.000
_cell.length_b   1.000
_cell.length_c   1.000
_cell.angle_alpha   90.00
_cell.angle_beta   90.00
_cell.angle_gamma   90.00
#
_symmetry.space_group_name_H-M   'P 1'
#
loop_
_entity.id
_entity.type
_entity.pdbx_description
1 polymer ?
#
loop_
_entity_poly.entity_id
_entity_poly.type
_entity_poly.pdbx_seq_one_letter_code
_entity_poly.pdbx_strand_id
1 'polypeptide(L)' 'MSEAMRIFSIIFAGLILVAQMFPAGGSFHRRRLCAKLDGRCEAECLSFEVKIGGCRAELTPLCCKKKQKH' A
#
# COMPACT_ATOMS: atom_id res chain seq x y z
N MET A 1 -33.20 -15.51 -18.81
CA MET A 1 -32.56 -14.38 -18.09
C MET A 1 -32.42 -13.24 -19.09
N SER A 2 -33.02 -12.08 -18.81
CA SER A 2 -33.05 -10.95 -19.75
C SER A 2 -31.62 -10.49 -20.11
N GLU A 3 -31.37 -10.12 -21.36
CA GLU A 3 -30.06 -9.63 -21.86
C GLU A 3 -29.42 -8.60 -20.93
N ALA A 4 -30.22 -7.68 -20.40
CA ALA A 4 -29.78 -6.64 -19.48
C ALA A 4 -29.16 -7.19 -18.19
N MET A 5 -29.67 -8.31 -17.64
CA MET A 5 -29.08 -8.93 -16.44
C MET A 5 -27.69 -9.50 -16.72
N ARG A 6 -27.48 -10.09 -17.90
CA ARG A 6 -26.18 -10.64 -18.29
C ARG A 6 -25.13 -9.55 -18.42
N ILE A 7 -25.49 -8.43 -19.07
CA ILE A 7 -24.59 -7.28 -19.22
C ILE A 7 -24.21 -6.71 -17.85
N PHE A 8 -25.19 -6.57 -16.95
CA PHE A 8 -24.95 -6.06 -15.60
C PHE A 8 -24.01 -6.97 -14.81
N SER A 9 -24.19 -8.29 -14.88
CA SER A 9 -23.32 -9.26 -14.21
C SER A 9 -21.87 -9.20 -14.71
N ILE A 10 -21.65 -9.00 -16.03
CA ILE A 10 -20.30 -8.91 -16.60
C ILE A 10 -19.60 -7.63 -16.13
N ILE A 11 -20.28 -6.49 -16.15
CA ILE A 11 -19.73 -5.21 -15.66
C ILE A 11 -19.36 -5.33 -14.18
N PHE A 12 -20.25 -5.90 -13.36
CA PHE A 12 -20.02 -6.04 -11.93
C PHE A 12 -18.85 -6.98 -11.62
N ALA A 13 -18.74 -8.11 -12.32
CA ALA A 13 -17.61 -9.02 -12.21
C ALA A 13 -16.29 -8.34 -12.61
N GLY A 14 -16.29 -7.55 -13.69
CA GLY A 14 -15.13 -6.77 -14.11
C GLY A 14 -14.67 -5.77 -13.05
N LEU A 15 -15.61 -5.03 -12.44
CA LEU A 15 -15.32 -4.08 -11.37
C LEU A 15 -14.74 -4.75 -10.12
N ILE A 16 -15.24 -5.93 -9.73
CA ILE A 16 -14.70 -6.69 -8.61
C ILE A 16 -13.26 -7.12 -8.88
N LEU A 17 -12.96 -7.60 -10.10
CA LEU A 17 -11.59 -7.99 -10.48
C LEU A 17 -10.63 -6.79 -10.42
N VAL A 18 -11.06 -5.62 -10.90
CA VAL A 18 -10.27 -4.38 -10.79
C VAL A 18 -10.04 -4.00 -9.32
N ALA A 19 -11.07 -4.09 -8.47
CA ALA A 19 -10.93 -3.80 -7.05
C ALA A 19 -9.97 -4.77 -6.32
N GLN A 20 -9.83 -6.01 -6.78
CA GLN A 20 -8.87 -6.98 -6.24
C GLN A 20 -7.43 -6.72 -6.73
N MET A 21 -7.28 -6.30 -8.00
CA MET A 21 -5.98 -5.95 -8.59
C MET A 21 -5.36 -4.71 -7.94
N PHE A 22 -6.18 -3.77 -7.50
CA PHE A 22 -5.75 -2.62 -6.70
C PHE A 22 -6.09 -2.86 -5.23
N PRO A 23 -5.20 -3.48 -4.42
CA PRO A 23 -5.35 -3.48 -2.97
C PRO A 23 -5.05 -2.07 -2.44
N ALA A 24 -5.90 -1.10 -2.81
CA ALA A 24 -5.75 0.32 -2.57
C ALA A 24 -5.75 0.66 -1.07
N GLY A 25 -6.18 -0.27 -0.21
CA GLY A 25 -6.18 -0.07 1.24
C GLY A 25 -4.85 -0.41 1.92
N GLY A 26 -4.19 -1.50 1.56
CA GLY A 26 -3.11 -2.07 2.37
C GLY A 26 -1.78 -1.30 2.30
N SER A 27 -1.38 -0.90 1.10
CA SER A 27 -0.12 -0.16 0.85
C SER A 27 -0.25 1.31 1.26
N PHE A 28 -1.37 1.96 0.95
CA PHE A 28 -1.66 3.33 1.39
C PHE A 28 -1.75 3.44 2.91
N HIS A 29 -2.40 2.48 3.58
CA HIS A 29 -2.48 2.49 5.04
C HIS A 29 -1.10 2.40 5.68
N ARG A 30 -0.22 1.51 5.19
CA ARG A 30 1.15 1.36 5.69
C ARG A 30 2.02 2.59 5.44
N ARG A 31 1.93 3.21 4.25
CA ARG A 31 2.61 4.49 3.96
C ARG A 31 2.16 5.60 4.91
N ARG A 32 0.85 5.72 5.13
CA ARG A 32 0.29 6.72 6.05
C ARG A 32 0.73 6.48 7.49
N LEU A 33 0.79 5.21 7.91
CA LEU A 33 1.27 4.83 9.24
C LEU A 33 2.76 5.15 9.42
N CYS A 34 3.58 4.88 8.40
CA CYS A 34 5.01 5.23 8.38
C CYS A 34 5.21 6.74 8.52
N ALA A 35 4.47 7.54 7.74
CA ALA A 35 4.51 8.99 7.83
C ALA A 35 4.06 9.50 9.21
N LYS A 36 3.05 8.87 9.83
CA LYS A 36 2.57 9.22 11.18
C LYS A 36 3.61 8.95 12.28
N LEU A 37 4.56 8.05 12.03
CA LEU A 37 5.67 7.75 12.94
C LEU A 37 6.92 8.60 12.66
N ASP A 38 6.81 9.65 11.84
CA ASP A 38 7.95 10.43 11.30
C ASP A 38 8.98 9.57 10.56
N GLY A 39 8.51 8.48 9.96
CA GLY A 39 9.31 7.60 9.11
C GLY A 39 9.18 7.94 7.62
N ARG A 40 10.13 7.45 6.83
CA ARG A 40 10.13 7.51 5.36
C ARG A 40 10.15 6.11 4.78
N CYS A 41 9.49 5.94 3.64
CA CYS A 41 9.49 4.66 2.94
C CYS A 41 10.69 4.60 2.00
N GLU A 42 11.62 3.68 2.22
CA GLU A 42 12.87 3.58 1.48
C GLU A 42 13.11 2.14 0.99
N ALA A 43 14.00 1.98 0.01
CA ALA A 43 14.45 0.66 -0.46
C ALA A 43 15.26 -0.05 0.63
N GLU A 44 16.23 0.67 1.22
CA GLU A 44 17.04 0.26 2.36
C GLU A 44 17.16 1.42 3.36
N CYS A 45 17.22 1.12 4.66
CA CYS A 45 17.46 2.15 5.67
C CYS A 45 18.96 2.45 5.78
N LEU A 46 19.32 3.73 5.89
CA LEU A 46 20.70 4.15 6.08
C LEU A 46 21.22 3.77 7.48
N SER A 47 22.54 3.72 7.67
CA SER A 47 23.17 3.28 8.94
C SER A 47 22.78 4.12 10.17
N PHE A 48 22.40 5.38 9.94
CA PHE A 48 21.93 6.34 10.94
C PHE A 48 20.40 6.31 11.14
N GLU A 49 19.69 5.44 10.43
CA GLU A 49 18.25 5.24 10.53
C GLU A 49 17.94 3.87 11.15
N VAL A 50 16.71 3.71 11.63
CA VAL A 50 16.20 2.46 12.17
C VAL A 50 15.00 2.01 11.35
N LYS A 51 14.97 0.72 11.01
CA LYS A 51 13.80 0.07 10.41
C LYS A 51 12.73 -0.07 11.48
N ILE A 52 11.59 0.60 11.28
CA ILE A 52 10.45 0.56 12.20
C ILE A 52 9.26 -0.26 11.66
N GLY A 53 9.27 -0.59 10.37
CA GLY A 53 8.19 -1.36 9.74
C GLY A 53 8.36 -1.52 8.24
N GLY A 54 7.26 -1.76 7.52
CA GLY A 54 7.27 -1.89 6.06
C GLY A 54 6.14 -1.12 5.38
N CYS A 55 6.45 -0.50 4.24
CA CYS A 55 5.54 0.34 3.45
C CYS A 55 4.84 -0.39 2.28
N ARG A 56 5.23 -1.64 1.98
CA ARG A 56 4.64 -2.49 0.92
C ARG A 56 4.42 -1.74 -0.41
N ALA A 57 5.46 -1.04 -0.84
CA ALA A 57 5.60 -0.53 -2.21
C ALA A 57 6.72 -1.32 -2.88
N GLU A 58 6.54 -1.73 -4.13
CA GLU A 58 7.52 -2.57 -4.86
C GLU A 58 8.95 -2.00 -4.85
N LEU A 59 9.09 -0.67 -4.89
CA LEU A 59 10.39 0.00 -4.88
C LEU A 59 10.84 0.50 -3.49
N THR A 60 9.92 0.59 -2.51
CA THR A 60 10.22 1.12 -1.17
C THR A 60 9.52 0.30 -0.08
N PRO A 61 10.00 -0.93 0.20
CA PRO A 61 9.33 -1.85 1.09
C PRO A 61 9.51 -1.51 2.56
N LEU A 62 10.52 -0.73 2.95
CA LEU A 62 10.88 -0.48 4.35
C LEU A 62 10.39 0.87 4.83
N CYS A 63 10.02 0.95 6.11
CA CYS A 63 9.79 2.22 6.80
C CYS A 63 10.99 2.52 7.72
N CYS A 64 11.71 3.60 7.43
CA CYS A 64 12.94 4.00 8.08
C CYS A 64 12.74 5.31 8.86
N LYS A 65 13.27 5.40 10.07
CA LYS A 65 13.20 6.60 10.91
C LYS A 65 14.60 7.02 11.33
N LYS A 66 14.91 8.31 11.29
CA LYS A 66 16.20 8.83 11.80
C LYS A 66 16.34 8.52 13.29
N LYS A 67 17.51 8.02 13.70
CA LYS A 67 17.88 7.92 15.10
C LYS A 67 17.88 9.34 15.68
N GLN A 68 17.09 9.60 16.72
CA GLN A 68 17.27 10.82 17.49
C GLN A 68 18.64 10.71 18.15
N LYS A 69 19.55 11.64 17.82
CA LYS A 69 20.80 11.80 18.57
C LYS A 69 20.38 12.29 19.96
N HIS A 70 20.56 11.44 20.95
CA HIS A 70 20.48 11.82 22.36
C HIS A 70 21.72 12.65 22.73
#